data_AF-A0A949IIN0-F1
#
_entry.id   AF-A0A949IIN0-F1
#
_cell.length_a   1.000
_cell.length_b   1.000
_cell.length_c   1.000
_cell.angle_alpha   90.00
_cell.angle_beta   90.00
_cell.angle_gamma   90.00
#
_symmetry.space_group_name_H-M   'P 1'
#
loop_
_entity.id
_entity.type
_entity.pdbx_description
1 polymer ?
#
loop_
_entity_poly.entity_id
_entity_poly.type
_entity_poly.pdbx_seq_one_letter_code
_entity_poly.pdbx_strand_id
1 'polypeptide(L)'
;MTNHGFDNIMNKAKGVAKQAAEQTGRAAKAAKLKMSAMSLNTEKTGHLQTIGQRCYTLFSENQNIDGALLLTKISEELKQIERIETKIRELDAEISDLQANTQHVDVTDVTGPET
;
A
#
# COMPACT_ATOMS: atom_id res chain seq x y z
N MET A 1 28.33 26.10 37.02
CA MET A 1 27.80 24.72 37.05
C MET A 1 26.85 24.58 35.86
N THR A 2 27.13 23.57 35.05
CA THR A 2 26.72 23.34 33.67
C THR A 2 25.26 22.91 33.57
N ASN A 3 24.34 23.87 33.39
CA ASN A 3 22.92 23.59 33.11
C ASN A 3 22.63 23.38 31.60
N HIS A 4 23.58 23.71 30.72
CA HIS A 4 23.40 23.64 29.26
C HIS A 4 23.46 22.22 28.67
N GLY A 5 24.12 21.27 29.33
CA GLY A 5 24.26 19.89 28.83
C GLY A 5 22.96 19.08 28.94
N PHE A 6 22.27 19.18 30.08
CA PHE A 6 21.00 18.50 30.33
C PHE A 6 19.87 19.03 29.44
N ASP A 7 19.78 20.35 29.24
CA ASP A 7 18.78 20.94 28.34
C ASP A 7 18.99 20.52 26.87
N ASN A 8 20.24 20.38 26.43
CA ASN A 8 20.55 19.93 25.07
C ASN A 8 20.22 18.44 24.86
N ILE A 9 20.52 17.59 25.85
CA ILE A 9 20.16 16.16 25.84
C ILE A 9 18.64 15.99 25.86
N MET A 10 17.93 16.74 26.71
CA MET A 10 16.47 16.65 26.81
C MET A 10 15.77 17.18 25.56
N ASN A 11 16.28 18.24 24.93
CA ASN A 11 15.77 18.73 23.65
C ASN A 11 16.04 17.75 22.49
N LYS A 12 17.21 17.09 22.44
CA LYS A 12 17.46 16.02 21.46
C LYS A 12 16.60 14.79 21.71
N ALA A 13 16.41 14.38 22.96
CA ALA A 13 15.52 13.26 23.32
C ALA A 13 14.05 13.54 22.92
N LYS A 14 13.55 14.77 23.14
CA LYS A 14 12.24 15.20 22.65
C LYS A 14 12.18 15.20 21.12
N GLY A 15 13.26 15.62 20.44
CA GLY A 15 13.38 15.57 18.98
C GLY A 15 13.29 14.16 18.42
N VAL A 16 14.05 13.22 19.00
CA VAL A 16 14.03 11.80 18.64
C VAL A 16 12.66 11.17 18.92
N ALA A 17 12.05 11.45 20.07
CA ALA A 17 10.73 10.93 20.40
C ALA A 17 9.64 11.47 19.45
N LYS A 18 9.71 12.76 19.07
CA LYS A 18 8.80 13.35 18.09
C LYS A 18 8.97 12.73 16.71
N GLN A 19 10.21 12.54 16.26
CA GLN A 19 10.51 11.88 14.97
C GLN A 19 10.04 10.43 14.96
N ALA A 20 10.27 9.68 16.04
CA ALA A 20 9.82 8.30 16.18
C ALA A 20 8.28 8.20 16.15
N ALA A 21 7.58 9.13 16.81
CA ALA A 21 6.11 9.20 16.77
C ALA A 21 5.59 9.52 15.36
N GLU A 22 6.20 10.48 14.66
CA GLU A 22 5.85 10.81 13.28
C GLU A 22 6.09 9.64 12.31
N GLN A 23 7.22 8.94 12.45
CA GLN A 23 7.53 7.75 11.66
C GLN A 23 6.53 6.62 11.93
N THR A 24 6.20 6.37 13.20
CA THR A 24 5.22 5.34 13.59
C THR A 24 3.84 5.66 13.02
N GLY A 25 3.40 6.91 13.08
CA GLY A 25 2.13 7.34 12.50
C GLY A 25 2.05 7.16 10.99
N ARG A 26 3.13 7.50 10.26
CA ARG A 26 3.21 7.29 8.81
C ARG A 26 3.27 5.81 8.45
N ALA A 27 4.05 5.01 9.17
CA ALA A 27 4.13 3.57 8.98
C ALA A 27 2.78 2.89 9.19
N ALA A 28 2.02 3.29 10.21
CA ALA A 28 0.66 2.82 10.45
C ALA A 28 -0.28 3.21 9.30
N LYS A 29 -0.19 4.44 8.78
CA LYS A 29 -0.98 4.87 7.62
C LYS A 29 -0.64 4.05 6.36
N ALA A 30 0.64 3.84 6.08
CA ALA A 30 1.09 3.04 4.94
C ALA A 30 0.62 1.58 5.07
N ALA A 31 0.70 0.99 6.26
CA ALA A 31 0.20 -0.36 6.53
C ALA A 31 -1.31 -0.46 6.26
N LYS A 32 -2.10 0.53 6.70
CA LYS A 32 -3.55 0.57 6.45
C LYS A 32 -3.86 0.62 4.95
N LEU A 33 -3.17 1.48 4.19
CA LEU A 33 -3.34 1.56 2.73
C LEU A 33 -2.97 0.24 2.05
N LYS A 34 -1.88 -0.41 2.49
CA LYS A 34 -1.45 -1.71 1.97
C LYS A 34 -2.49 -2.80 2.23
N MET A 35 -3.13 -2.79 3.41
CA MET A 35 -4.24 -3.71 3.69
C MET A 35 -5.44 -3.45 2.77
N SER A 36 -5.77 -2.19 2.49
CA SER A 36 -6.82 -1.84 1.53
C SER A 36 -6.48 -2.33 0.11
N ALA A 37 -5.25 -2.13 -0.36
CA ALA A 37 -4.79 -2.65 -1.65
C ALA A 37 -4.83 -4.19 -1.72
N MET A 38 -4.51 -4.88 -0.63
CA MET A 38 -4.60 -6.34 -0.55
C MET A 38 -6.06 -6.83 -0.61
N SER A 39 -6.99 -6.14 0.06
CA SER A 39 -8.42 -6.43 -0.02
C SER A 39 -8.93 -6.29 -1.46
N LEU A 40 -8.57 -5.18 -2.13
CA LEU A 40 -8.91 -4.93 -3.52
C LEU A 40 -8.30 -5.99 -4.47
N ASN A 41 -7.07 -6.44 -4.22
CA ASN A 41 -6.49 -7.55 -5.00
C ASN A 41 -7.28 -8.84 -4.84
N THR A 42 -7.77 -9.15 -3.64
CA THR A 42 -8.64 -10.31 -3.40
C THR A 42 -9.94 -10.20 -4.20
N GLU A 43 -10.57 -9.03 -4.21
CA GLU A 43 -11.77 -8.75 -4.99
C GLU A 43 -11.52 -8.92 -6.50
N LYS A 44 -10.40 -8.38 -7.00
CA LYS A 44 -9.96 -8.56 -8.38
C LYS A 44 -9.83 -10.05 -8.77
N THR A 45 -9.23 -10.85 -7.89
CA THR A 45 -9.13 -12.30 -8.09
C THR A 45 -10.51 -12.95 -8.19
N GLY A 46 -11.48 -12.53 -7.37
CA GLY A 46 -12.87 -13.01 -7.44
C GLY A 46 -13.54 -12.71 -8.78
N HIS A 47 -13.34 -11.51 -9.33
CA HIS A 47 -13.84 -11.17 -10.67
C HIS A 47 -13.18 -12.01 -11.77
N LEU A 48 -11.86 -12.22 -11.70
CA LEU A 48 -11.14 -13.07 -12.66
C LEU A 48 -11.63 -14.53 -12.62
N GLN A 49 -11.88 -15.07 -11.42
CA GLN A 49 -12.46 -16.41 -11.25
C GLN A 49 -13.86 -16.48 -11.86
N THR A 50 -14.69 -15.45 -11.65
CA THR A 50 -16.03 -15.36 -12.24
C THR A 50 -15.98 -15.37 -13.76
N ILE A 51 -15.04 -14.62 -14.37
CA ILE A 51 -14.80 -14.64 -15.82
C ILE A 51 -14.45 -16.06 -16.28
N GLY A 52 -13.47 -16.69 -15.64
CA GLY A 52 -13.05 -18.06 -15.97
C GLY A 52 -14.20 -19.06 -15.90
N GLN A 53 -15.03 -18.97 -14.86
CA GLN A 53 -16.21 -19.83 -14.72
C GLN A 53 -17.23 -19.59 -15.84
N ARG A 54 -17.51 -18.33 -16.20
CA ARG A 54 -18.43 -18.01 -17.31
C ARG A 54 -17.90 -18.50 -18.65
N CYS A 55 -16.60 -18.37 -18.91
CA CYS A 55 -15.94 -18.93 -20.10
C CYS A 55 -16.10 -20.44 -20.16
N TYR A 56 -15.80 -21.13 -19.05
CA TYR A 56 -15.90 -22.59 -18.96
C TYR A 56 -17.34 -23.07 -19.18
N THR A 57 -18.32 -22.45 -18.53
CA THR A 57 -19.74 -22.79 -18.69
C THR A 57 -20.20 -22.61 -20.13
N LEU A 58 -19.88 -21.49 -20.77
CA LEU A 58 -20.21 -21.25 -22.17
C LEU A 58 -19.65 -22.33 -23.10
N PHE A 59 -18.37 -22.66 -22.92
CA PHE A 59 -17.72 -23.70 -23.72
C PHE A 59 -18.33 -25.08 -23.46
N SER A 60 -18.57 -25.42 -22.19
CA SER A 60 -19.13 -26.72 -21.80
C SER A 60 -20.53 -26.92 -22.38
N GLU A 61 -21.37 -25.90 -22.35
CA GLU A 61 -22.76 -25.97 -22.81
C GLU A 61 -22.87 -25.98 -24.35
N ASN A 62 -22.04 -25.19 -25.04
CA ASN A 62 -22.19 -24.99 -26.48
C ASN A 62 -21.15 -25.74 -27.32
N GLN A 63 -20.13 -26.34 -26.68
CA GLN A 63 -18.93 -26.92 -27.32
C GLN A 63 -18.22 -25.94 -28.28
N ASN A 64 -18.50 -24.65 -28.12
CA ASN A 64 -17.95 -23.53 -28.87
C ASN A 64 -18.01 -22.28 -27.98
N ILE A 65 -17.31 -21.22 -28.41
CA ILE A 65 -17.38 -19.92 -27.77
C ILE A 65 -17.77 -18.89 -28.82
N ASP A 66 -18.97 -18.34 -28.68
CA ASP A 66 -19.33 -17.08 -29.33
C ASP A 66 -18.67 -15.92 -28.57
N GLY A 67 -17.74 -15.24 -29.24
CA GLY A 67 -17.00 -14.12 -28.67
C GLY A 67 -17.88 -12.92 -28.28
N ALA A 68 -18.96 -12.64 -29.01
CA ALA A 68 -19.85 -11.53 -28.71
C ALA A 68 -20.72 -11.83 -27.48
N LEU A 69 -21.22 -13.06 -27.38
CA LEU A 69 -21.93 -13.55 -26.20
C LEU A 69 -21.01 -13.59 -24.98
N LEU A 70 -19.78 -14.09 -25.15
CA LEU A 70 -18.80 -14.13 -24.07
C LEU A 70 -18.48 -12.72 -23.57
N LEU A 71 -18.16 -11.79 -24.46
CA LEU A 71 -17.88 -10.39 -24.10
C LEU A 71 -19.04 -9.78 -23.32
N THR A 72 -20.27 -9.99 -23.79
CA THR A 72 -21.47 -9.52 -23.06
C THR A 72 -21.53 -10.09 -21.66
N LYS A 73 -21.25 -11.40 -21.51
CA LYS A 73 -21.25 -12.10 -20.22
C LYS A 73 -20.10 -11.73 -19.29
N ILE A 74 -19.00 -11.12 -19.74
CA ILE A 74 -17.86 -10.81 -18.86
C ILE A 74 -17.53 -9.32 -18.77
N SER A 75 -18.24 -8.48 -19.54
CA SER A 75 -17.94 -7.05 -19.66
C SER A 75 -18.01 -6.29 -18.34
N GLU A 76 -18.94 -6.66 -17.46
CA GLU A 76 -19.07 -6.01 -16.16
C GLU A 76 -17.89 -6.35 -15.25
N GLU A 77 -17.48 -7.63 -15.19
CA GLU A 77 -16.31 -8.07 -14.44
C GLU A 77 -15.03 -7.38 -14.92
N LEU A 78 -14.87 -7.22 -16.24
CA LEU A 78 -13.74 -6.49 -16.81
C LEU A 78 -13.72 -5.02 -16.37
N LYS A 79 -14.88 -4.34 -16.36
CA LYS A 79 -14.98 -2.95 -15.86
C LYS A 79 -14.66 -2.86 -14.37
N GLN A 80 -15.12 -3.81 -13.57
CA GLN A 80 -14.80 -3.83 -12.13
C GLN A 80 -13.29 -4.04 -11.91
N ILE A 81 -12.67 -4.96 -12.65
CA ILE A 81 -11.22 -5.17 -12.62
C ILE A 81 -10.47 -3.88 -12.96
N GLU A 82 -10.84 -3.18 -14.03
CA GLU A 82 -10.17 -1.93 -14.45
C GLU A 82 -10.27 -0.83 -13.38
N ARG A 83 -11.43 -0.68 -12.75
CA ARG A 83 -11.64 0.25 -11.62
C ARG A 83 -10.77 -0.11 -10.42
N ILE A 84 -10.74 -1.39 -10.06
CA ILE A 84 -9.94 -1.89 -8.96
C ILE A 84 -8.45 -1.66 -9.22
N GLU A 85 -7.96 -1.95 -10.43
CA GLU A 85 -6.55 -1.74 -10.79
C GLU A 85 -6.14 -0.27 -10.80
N THR A 86 -7.05 0.62 -11.18
CA THR A 86 -6.84 2.06 -11.02
C THR A 86 -6.74 2.43 -9.55
N LYS A 87 -7.63 1.90 -8.70
CA LYS A 87 -7.61 2.21 -7.28
C LYS A 87 -6.37 1.68 -6.55
N ILE A 88 -5.91 0.48 -6.90
CA ILE A 88 -4.68 -0.10 -6.36
C ILE A 88 -3.48 0.79 -6.73
N ARG A 89 -3.38 1.24 -7.99
CA ARG A 89 -2.31 2.15 -8.42
C ARG A 89 -2.30 3.47 -7.64
N GLU A 90 -3.47 4.05 -7.37
CA GLU A 90 -3.59 5.26 -6.53
C GLU A 90 -3.07 5.01 -5.10
N LEU A 91 -3.45 3.88 -4.49
CA LEU A 91 -3.01 3.51 -3.14
C LEU A 91 -1.51 3.25 -3.08
N ASP A 92 -0.95 2.55 -4.08
CA ASP A 92 0.48 2.28 -4.17
C ASP A 92 1.30 3.56 -4.35
N ALA A 93 0.79 4.53 -5.13
CA ALA A 93 1.39 5.85 -5.24
C ALA A 93 1.39 6.59 -3.89
N GLU A 94 0.27 6.60 -3.16
CA GLU A 94 0.20 7.24 -1.83
C GLU A 94 1.14 6.57 -0.82
N ILE A 95 1.28 5.24 -0.86
CA ILE A 95 2.24 4.50 -0.03
C ILE A 95 3.68 4.91 -0.37
N SER A 96 4.00 4.99 -1.66
CA SER A 96 5.33 5.41 -2.14
C SER A 96 5.67 6.81 -1.67
N ASP A 97 4.73 7.76 -1.76
CA ASP A 97 4.91 9.13 -1.29
C ASP A 97 5.15 9.20 0.22
N LEU A 98 4.40 8.40 1.00
CA LEU A 98 4.58 8.32 2.46
C LEU A 98 5.95 7.75 2.83
N GLN A 99 6.48 6.81 2.03
CA GLN A 99 7.76 6.15 2.27
C GLN A 99 8.96 6.97 1.77
N ALA A 100 8.87 7.65 0.63
CA ALA A 100 9.93 8.49 0.07
C ALA A 100 10.31 9.65 1.02
N ASN A 101 9.34 10.19 1.75
CA ASN A 101 9.55 11.19 2.80
C ASN A 101 10.29 10.66 4.06
N THR A 102 10.83 9.45 4.03
CA THR A 102 11.53 8.77 5.15
C THR A 102 13.05 8.68 4.96
N GLN A 103 13.57 8.84 3.74
CA GLN A 103 14.99 8.54 3.44
C GLN A 103 16.02 9.57 3.96
N HIS A 104 15.59 10.71 4.49
CA HIS A 104 16.51 11.67 5.14
C HIS A 104 16.42 11.57 6.66
N VAL A 105 17.17 10.64 7.25
CA VAL A 105 17.48 10.68 8.69
C VAL A 105 18.97 10.50 8.87
N ASP A 106 19.69 11.61 8.96
CA ASP A 106 21.04 11.66 9.53
C ASP A 106 20.92 11.38 11.04
N VAL A 107 21.00 10.11 11.42
CA VAL A 107 21.17 9.73 12.82
C VAL A 107 22.63 10.00 13.16
N THR A 108 22.93 11.16 13.74
CA THR A 108 24.26 11.45 14.28
C THR A 108 24.50 10.52 15.47
N ASP A 109 25.43 9.57 15.31
CA ASP A 109 25.89 8.61 16.31
C ASP A 109 26.28 9.31 17.63
N VAL A 110 25.75 8.82 18.75
CA VAL A 110 25.95 9.37 20.11
C VAL A 110 26.91 8.52 20.96
N THR A 111 27.76 7.70 20.34
CA THR A 111 28.77 6.90 21.06
C THR A 111 30.22 7.35 20.83
N GLY A 112 30.44 8.61 20.45
CA GLY A 112 31.80 9.18 20.40
C GLY A 112 32.43 9.21 21.80
N PRO A 113 33.62 8.59 22.01
CA PRO A 113 34.29 8.62 23.30
C PRO A 113 34.71 10.05 23.63
N GLU A 114 34.33 10.51 24.82
CA GLU A 114 34.76 11.78 25.39
C GLU A 114 36.29 11.81 25.50
N THR A 115 36.94 12.77 24.86
CA THR A 115 38.31 13.21 25.17
C THR A 115 38.31 14.69 25.48
#